data_AF-A0AAW9IIY1-F1
#
_entry.id   AF-A0AAW9IIY1-F1
#
_cell.length_a   1.000
_cell.length_b   1.000
_cell.length_c   1.000
_cell.angle_alpha   90.00
_cell.angle_beta   90.00
_cell.angle_gamma   90.00
#
_symmetry.space_group_name_H-M   'P 1'
#
loop_
_entity.id
_entity.type
_entity.pdbx_description
1 polymer ?
#
loop_
_entity_poly.entity_id
_entity_poly.type
_entity_poly.pdbx_seq_one_letter_code
_entity_poly.pdbx_strand_id
1 'polypeptide(L)'
;VKLVHKSNYTFGRFLVGKIIDSMIIGVLTFIILTIFKMPYTLLISVIVGITNIIPFFGPFIGAIPSFIIILFVSPVQALWFLLIIFLIQQLDGNIIGPKILGDTIGISAFWILFSILVAGKLLGVVGMI
;
A
#
# COMPACT_ATOMS: atom_id res chain seq x y z
N VAL A 1 25.29 2.94 -21.01
CA VAL A 1 24.02 2.49 -21.63
C VAL A 1 23.44 1.22 -20.98
N LYS A 2 24.20 0.11 -20.85
CA LYS A 2 23.69 -1.15 -20.25
C LYS A 2 23.12 -1.01 -18.82
N LEU A 3 23.74 -0.20 -17.96
CA LEU A 3 23.26 0.05 -16.59
C LEU A 3 21.91 0.78 -16.57
N VAL A 4 21.74 1.80 -17.41
CA VAL A 4 20.49 2.58 -17.51
C VAL A 4 19.32 1.69 -17.96
N HIS A 5 19.54 0.82 -18.95
CA HIS A 5 18.51 -0.14 -19.39
C HIS A 5 18.14 -1.14 -18.29
N LYS A 6 19.13 -1.62 -17.53
CA LYS A 6 18.87 -2.57 -16.43
C LYS A 6 18.08 -1.91 -15.30
N SER A 7 18.40 -0.66 -14.95
CA SER A 7 17.63 0.10 -13.95
C SER A 7 16.19 0.34 -14.39
N ASN A 8 15.97 0.77 -15.64
CA ASN A 8 14.62 1.01 -16.14
C ASN A 8 13.77 -0.28 -16.17
N TYR A 9 14.38 -1.41 -16.53
CA TYR A 9 13.71 -2.71 -16.52
C TYR A 9 13.33 -3.16 -15.10
N THR A 10 14.24 -3.03 -14.13
CA THR A 10 13.97 -3.37 -12.73
C THR A 10 12.91 -2.46 -12.12
N PHE A 11 12.96 -1.15 -12.39
CA PHE A 11 11.97 -0.19 -11.92
C PHE A 11 10.58 -0.45 -12.53
N GLY A 12 10.52 -0.72 -13.83
CA GLY A 12 9.25 -1.07 -14.49
C GLY A 12 8.62 -2.32 -13.87
N ARG A 13 9.41 -3.35 -13.55
CA ARG A 13 8.88 -4.54 -12.87
C ARG A 13 8.49 -4.29 -11.42
N PHE A 14 9.19 -3.40 -10.70
CA PHE A 14 8.78 -2.95 -9.35
C PHE A 14 7.42 -2.30 -9.38
N LEU A 15 7.21 -1.34 -10.29
CA LEU A 15 5.96 -0.59 -10.40
C LEU A 15 4.79 -1.52 -10.77
N VAL A 16 4.98 -2.39 -11.77
CA VAL A 16 3.97 -3.39 -12.14
C VAL A 16 3.66 -4.33 -10.98
N GLY A 17 4.69 -4.78 -10.26
CA GLY A 17 4.52 -5.58 -9.04
C GLY A 17 3.66 -4.86 -8.00
N LYS A 18 3.93 -3.57 -7.76
CA LYS A 18 3.17 -2.75 -6.81
C LYS A 18 1.73 -2.50 -7.23
N ILE A 19 1.45 -2.35 -8.53
CA ILE A 19 0.07 -2.22 -9.03
C ILE A 19 -0.72 -3.51 -8.83
N ILE A 20 -0.11 -4.67 -9.08
CA ILE A 20 -0.75 -5.97 -8.86
C ILE A 20 -1.01 -6.18 -7.35
N ASP A 21 0.00 -5.89 -6.54
CA ASP A 21 -0.05 -5.93 -5.08
C ASP A 21 -1.19 -5.06 -4.53
N SER A 22 -1.25 -3.81 -4.97
CA SER A 22 -2.27 -2.85 -4.52
C SER A 22 -3.69 -3.27 -4.93
N MET A 23 -3.85 -3.91 -6.10
CA MET A 23 -5.13 -4.48 -6.54
C MET A 23 -5.56 -5.65 -5.64
N ILE A 24 -4.63 -6.54 -5.29
CA ILE A 24 -4.89 -7.65 -4.36
C ILE A 24 -5.30 -7.11 -2.99
N ILE A 25 -4.57 -6.14 -2.45
CA ILE A 25 -4.88 -5.53 -1.15
C ILE A 25 -6.22 -4.79 -1.17
N GLY A 26 -6.56 -4.08 -2.25
CA GLY A 26 -7.86 -3.44 -2.41
C GLY A 26 -9.02 -4.45 -2.36
N VAL A 27 -8.92 -5.54 -3.12
CA VAL A 27 -9.94 -6.60 -3.14
C VAL A 27 -10.02 -7.33 -1.80
N LEU A 28 -8.87 -7.65 -1.19
CA LEU A 28 -8.81 -8.30 0.12
C LEU A 28 -9.46 -7.43 1.20
N THR A 29 -9.17 -6.13 1.19
CA THR A 29 -9.77 -5.15 2.10
C THR A 29 -11.28 -5.08 1.88
N PHE A 30 -11.75 -5.03 0.63
CA PHE A 30 -13.18 -5.04 0.32
C PHE A 30 -13.90 -6.28 0.90
N ILE A 31 -13.35 -7.47 0.67
CA ILE A 31 -13.95 -8.72 1.15
C ILE A 31 -14.02 -8.74 2.68
N ILE A 32 -12.91 -8.43 3.36
CA ILE A 32 -12.85 -8.47 4.82
C ILE A 32 -13.81 -7.44 5.42
N LEU A 33 -13.78 -6.19 4.96
CA LEU A 33 -14.69 -5.15 5.48
C LEU A 33 -16.17 -5.48 5.23
N THR A 34 -16.47 -6.15 4.11
CA THR A 34 -17.84 -6.61 3.80
C THR A 34 -18.30 -7.69 4.78
N ILE A 35 -17.45 -8.67 5.09
CA ILE A 35 -17.73 -9.74 6.06
C ILE A 35 -18.01 -9.15 7.45
N PHE A 36 -17.22 -8.15 7.85
CA PHE A 36 -17.40 -7.43 9.12
C PHE A 36 -18.52 -6.36 9.07
N LYS A 37 -19.25 -6.25 7.95
CA LYS A 37 -20.36 -5.30 7.73
C LYS A 37 -20.00 -3.85 8.06
N MET A 38 -18.82 -3.41 7.64
CA MET A 38 -18.37 -2.05 7.90
C MET A 38 -19.03 -1.01 6.98
N PRO A 39 -19.25 0.22 7.48
CA PRO A 39 -19.81 1.31 6.70
C PRO A 39 -18.81 1.74 5.62
N TYR A 40 -19.32 2.20 4.48
CA TYR A 40 -18.50 2.70 3.37
C TYR A 40 -17.43 1.72 2.87
N THR A 41 -17.66 0.41 2.99
CA THR A 41 -16.70 -0.64 2.63
C THR A 41 -16.08 -0.44 1.24
N LEU A 42 -16.89 -0.18 0.21
CA LEU A 42 -16.40 0.05 -1.15
C LEU A 42 -15.46 1.25 -1.22
N LEU A 43 -15.89 2.40 -0.70
CA LEU A 43 -15.10 3.64 -0.69
C LEU A 43 -13.75 3.43 0.01
N ILE A 44 -13.77 2.81 1.19
CA ILE A 44 -12.58 2.58 2.00
C ILE A 44 -11.62 1.61 1.32
N SER A 45 -12.14 0.51 0.77
CA SER A 45 -11.31 -0.47 0.05
C SER A 45 -10.61 0.14 -1.18
N VAL A 46 -11.28 1.07 -1.87
CA VAL A 46 -10.70 1.77 -3.03
C VAL A 46 -9.63 2.76 -2.57
N ILE A 47 -9.88 3.53 -1.50
CA ILE A 47 -8.89 4.44 -0.93
C ILE A 47 -7.63 3.67 -0.52
N VAL A 48 -7.79 2.58 0.25
CA VAL A 48 -6.68 1.72 0.67
C VAL A 48 -5.98 1.11 -0.53
N GLY A 49 -6.71 0.53 -1.49
CA GLY A 49 -6.14 -0.10 -2.67
C GLY A 49 -5.34 0.86 -3.57
N ILE A 50 -5.83 2.08 -3.80
CA ILE A 50 -5.12 3.09 -4.60
C ILE A 50 -3.88 3.59 -3.86
N THR A 51 -4.02 3.91 -2.58
CA THR A 51 -2.91 4.45 -1.79
C THR A 51 -1.79 3.42 -1.62
N ASN A 52 -2.10 2.12 -1.55
CA ASN A 52 -1.11 1.04 -1.42
C ASN A 52 -0.10 0.93 -2.58
N ILE A 53 -0.34 1.61 -3.70
CA ILE A 53 0.66 1.76 -4.78
C ILE A 53 1.91 2.47 -4.26
N ILE A 54 1.74 3.45 -3.36
CA ILE A 54 2.84 4.21 -2.78
C ILE A 54 3.57 3.32 -1.76
N PRO A 55 4.84 2.96 -1.97
CA PRO A 55 5.53 2.06 -1.07
C PRO A 55 5.70 2.68 0.33
N PHE A 56 5.55 1.87 1.37
CA PHE A 56 5.62 2.24 2.80
C PHE A 56 4.58 3.24 3.30
N PHE A 57 4.25 4.29 2.54
CA PHE A 57 3.34 5.36 2.93
C PHE A 57 1.88 5.07 2.58
N GLY A 58 1.64 4.29 1.53
CA GLY A 58 0.30 3.92 1.07
C GLY A 58 -0.64 3.44 2.18
N PRO A 59 -0.23 2.45 2.99
CA PRO A 59 -1.02 1.97 4.13
C PRO A 59 -1.47 3.09 5.08
N PHE A 60 -0.56 4.02 5.42
CA PHE A 60 -0.85 5.12 6.34
C PHE A 60 -1.76 6.17 5.70
N ILE A 61 -1.48 6.54 4.45
CA ILE A 61 -2.26 7.52 3.69
C ILE A 61 -3.69 6.99 3.45
N GLY A 62 -3.86 5.68 3.26
CA GLY A 62 -5.17 5.06 3.12
C GLY A 62 -5.91 4.89 4.45
N ALA A 63 -5.20 4.47 5.51
CA ALA A 63 -5.80 4.17 6.80
C ALA A 63 -6.32 5.41 7.53
N ILE A 64 -5.57 6.52 7.53
CA ILE A 64 -5.94 7.76 8.24
C ILE A 64 -7.30 8.32 7.79
N PRO A 65 -7.52 8.65 6.51
CA PRO A 65 -8.81 9.19 6.06
C PRO A 65 -9.93 8.16 6.22
N SER A 66 -9.65 6.88 5.96
CA SER A 66 -10.64 5.81 6.12
C SER A 66 -11.09 5.66 7.57
N PHE A 67 -10.16 5.72 8.52
CA PHE A 67 -10.45 5.70 9.95
C PHE A 67 -11.30 6.90 10.36
N ILE A 68 -10.94 8.12 9.91
CA ILE A 68 -11.70 9.34 10.21
C ILE A 68 -13.14 9.22 9.68
N ILE A 69 -13.32 8.72 8.45
CA ILE A 69 -14.65 8.51 7.87
C ILE A 69 -15.49 7.56 8.73
N ILE A 70 -14.94 6.41 9.12
CA ILE A 70 -15.68 5.45 9.97
C ILE A 70 -15.92 6.01 11.37
N LEU A 71 -14.96 6.76 11.93
CA LEU A 71 -15.05 7.34 13.27
C LEU A 71 -16.28 8.25 13.42
N PHE A 72 -16.60 9.04 12.40
CA PHE A 72 -17.79 9.90 12.39
C PHE A 72 -19.11 9.11 12.35
N VAL A 73 -19.08 7.84 11.93
CA VAL A 73 -20.26 6.99 11.77
C VAL A 73 -20.44 6.09 12.98
N SER A 74 -19.37 5.43 13.39
CA SER A 74 -19.33 4.53 14.54
C SER A 74 -17.90 4.42 15.09
N PRO A 75 -17.62 5.02 16.26
CA PRO A 75 -16.30 4.95 16.89
C PRO A 75 -15.83 3.52 17.19
N VAL A 76 -16.76 2.62 17.54
CA VAL A 76 -16.46 1.21 17.81
C VAL A 76 -15.99 0.50 16.54
N GLN A 77 -16.67 0.72 15.41
CA GLN A 77 -16.25 0.14 14.13
C GLN A 77 -14.94 0.75 13.62
N ALA A 78 -14.65 2.01 13.95
CA ALA A 78 -13.38 2.64 13.60
C ALA A 78 -12.19 1.97 14.31
N LEU A 79 -12.36 1.59 15.58
CA LEU A 79 -11.35 0.81 16.31
C LEU A 79 -11.17 -0.58 15.71
N TRP A 80 -12.26 -1.26 15.36
CA TRP A 80 -12.18 -2.54 14.64
C TRP A 80 -11.49 -2.40 13.29
N PHE A 81 -11.73 -1.29 12.57
CA PHE A 81 -11.08 -1.02 11.30
C PHE A 81 -9.57 -0.89 11.47
N LEU A 82 -9.08 -0.18 12.49
CA LEU A 82 -7.65 -0.08 12.79
C LEU A 82 -7.01 -1.46 13.02
N LEU A 83 -7.70 -2.34 13.75
CA LEU A 83 -7.19 -3.69 14.00
C LEU A 83 -7.17 -4.52 12.71
N ILE A 84 -8.25 -4.48 11.92
CA ILE A 84 -8.35 -5.19 10.65
C ILE A 84 -7.30 -4.70 9.65
N ILE A 85 -7.20 -3.39 9.44
CA ILE A 85 -6.25 -2.82 8.49
C ILE A 85 -4.82 -3.10 8.96
N PHE A 86 -4.52 -3.04 10.25
CA PHE A 86 -3.21 -3.43 10.77
C PHE A 86 -2.87 -4.88 10.38
N LEU A 87 -3.79 -5.83 10.58
CA LEU A 87 -3.57 -7.23 10.19
C LEU A 87 -3.41 -7.41 8.68
N ILE A 88 -4.25 -6.75 7.87
CA ILE A 88 -4.13 -6.78 6.39
C ILE A 88 -2.76 -6.25 5.96
N GLN A 89 -2.29 -5.16 6.57
CA GLN A 89 -1.01 -4.55 6.25
C GLN A 89 0.19 -5.38 6.73
N GLN A 90 0.04 -6.15 7.83
CA GLN A 90 1.04 -7.15 8.21
C GLN A 90 1.12 -8.30 7.20
N LEU A 91 -0.02 -8.75 6.65
CA LEU A 91 -0.03 -9.75 5.59
C LEU A 91 0.60 -9.20 4.30
N ASP A 92 0.32 -7.94 3.98
CA ASP A 92 0.94 -7.26 2.84
C ASP A 92 2.48 -7.20 2.98
N GLY A 93 2.96 -6.55 4.04
CA GLY A 93 4.39 -6.30 4.23
C GLY A 93 5.25 -7.55 4.42
N ASN A 94 4.69 -8.61 5.01
CA ASN A 94 5.47 -9.81 5.36
C ASN A 94 5.28 -10.99 4.39
N ILE A 95 4.16 -11.06 3.64
CA ILE A 95 3.85 -12.22 2.80
C ILE A 95 3.60 -11.80 1.36
N ILE A 96 2.62 -10.93 1.11
CA ILE A 96 2.18 -10.61 -0.26
C ILE A 96 3.25 -9.79 -0.98
N GLY A 97 3.69 -8.69 -0.37
CA GLY A 97 4.74 -7.83 -0.89
C GLY A 97 6.02 -8.60 -1.24
N PRO A 98 6.64 -9.37 -0.32
CA PRO A 98 7.81 -10.17 -0.62
C PRO A 98 7.57 -11.24 -1.71
N LYS A 99 6.39 -11.83 -1.79
CA LYS A 99 6.07 -12.84 -2.81
C LYS A 99 5.90 -12.24 -4.21
N ILE A 100 5.41 -11.00 -4.31
CA ILE A 100 5.24 -10.31 -5.60
C ILE A 100 6.54 -9.59 -6.01
N LEU A 101 7.22 -8.94 -5.07
CA LEU A 101 8.39 -8.10 -5.33
C LEU A 101 9.73 -8.81 -5.10
N GLY A 102 9.81 -9.77 -4.18
CA GLY A 102 11.05 -10.44 -3.77
C GLY A 102 11.72 -11.24 -4.88
N ASP A 103 10.93 -11.94 -5.71
CA ASP A 103 11.43 -12.68 -6.87
C ASP A 103 12.03 -11.78 -7.97
N THR A 104 11.83 -10.47 -7.86
CA THR A 104 11.99 -9.56 -8.98
C THR A 104 13.20 -8.63 -8.85
N ILE A 105 13.69 -8.34 -7.64
CA ILE A 105 14.52 -7.12 -7.44
C ILE A 105 15.68 -7.29 -6.46
N GLY A 106 15.58 -8.11 -5.41
CA GLY A 106 16.67 -8.34 -4.45
C GLY A 106 17.19 -7.07 -3.74
N ILE A 107 16.45 -5.95 -3.80
CA ILE A 107 16.81 -4.68 -3.16
C ILE A 107 16.28 -4.69 -1.73
N SER A 108 17.15 -4.35 -0.77
CA SER A 108 16.76 -4.20 0.63
C SER A 108 15.68 -3.13 0.80
N ALA A 109 14.67 -3.43 1.62
CA ALA A 109 13.63 -2.50 2.06
C ALA A 109 14.20 -1.14 2.52
N PHE A 110 15.39 -1.16 3.14
CA PHE A 110 16.11 0.04 3.56
C PHE A 110 16.38 0.99 2.39
N TRP A 111 16.90 0.49 1.27
CA TRP A 111 17.24 1.32 0.12
C TRP A 111 16.01 1.88 -0.58
N ILE A 112 14.91 1.13 -0.59
CA ILE A 112 13.63 1.61 -1.12
C ILE A 112 13.12 2.79 -0.28
N LEU A 113 13.07 2.63 1.04
CA LEU A 113 12.65 3.70 1.94
C LEU A 113 13.57 4.92 1.85
N PHE A 114 14.89 4.69 1.82
CA PHE A 114 15.87 5.77 1.69
C PHE A 114 15.67 6.57 0.39
N SER A 115 15.51 5.88 -0.74
CA SER A 115 15.26 6.53 -2.03
C SER A 115 13.96 7.32 -2.03
N ILE A 116 12.87 6.78 -1.47
CA ILE A 116 11.57 7.47 -1.38
C ILE A 116 11.65 8.70 -0.50
N LEU A 117 12.35 8.64 0.64
CA LEU A 117 12.49 9.80 1.53
C LEU A 117 13.31 10.92 0.87
N VAL A 118 14.42 10.57 0.20
CA VAL A 118 15.27 11.53 -0.50
C VAL A 118 14.52 12.14 -1.69
N ALA A 119 13.94 11.31 -2.56
CA ALA A 119 13.19 11.77 -3.71
C ALA A 119 11.92 12.53 -3.31
N GLY A 120 11.22 12.07 -2.27
CA GLY A 120 10.06 12.74 -1.70
C GLY A 120 10.38 14.13 -1.13
N LYS A 121 11.56 14.31 -0.52
CA LYS A 121 12.00 15.64 -0.06
C LYS A 121 12.34 16.58 -1.23
N LEU A 122 12.88 16.05 -2.33
CA LEU A 122 13.34 16.85 -3.47
C LEU A 122 12.22 17.19 -4.46
N LEU A 123 11.32 16.23 -4.72
CA LEU A 123 10.30 16.30 -5.77
C LEU A 123 8.86 16.18 -5.23
N GLY A 124 8.69 16.12 -3.90
CA GLY A 124 7.38 15.95 -3.27
C GLY A 124 6.75 14.60 -3.61
N VAL A 125 5.43 14.57 -3.74
CA VAL A 125 4.65 13.35 -4.05
C VAL A 125 5.14 12.67 -5.33
N VAL A 126 5.57 13.44 -6.33
CA VAL A 126 6.10 12.90 -7.59
C VAL A 126 7.38 12.09 -7.37
N GLY A 127 8.20 12.45 -6.37
CA GLY A 127 9.39 11.68 -6.02
C GLY A 127 9.11 10.39 -5.24
N MET A 128 7.88 10.22 -4.73
CA MET A 128 7.48 9.03 -3.97
C MET A 128 6.86 7.93 -4.85
N ILE A 129 6.55 8.25 -6.12
CA ILE A 129 5.85 7.39 -7.09
C ILE A 129 6.84 6.87 -8.13
#